data_AF-A0A059C5N7-F1
#
_entry.id   AF-A0A059C5N7-F1
#
_cell.length_a   1.000
_cell.length_b   1.000
_cell.length_c   1.000
_cell.angle_alpha   90.00
_cell.angle_beta   90.00
_cell.angle_gamma   90.00
#
_symmetry.space_group_name_H-M   'P 1'
#
loop_
_entity.id
_entity.type
_entity.pdbx_description
1 polymer ?
#
loop_
_entity_poly.entity_id
_entity_poly.type
_entity_poly.pdbx_seq_one_letter_code
_entity_poly.pdbx_strand_id
1 'polypeptide(L)' 'MHECDQEKKDYLDCLKSSSHQSETCRRFSKKYLECRMAKNLMARQDMSELGFGKQAEAEAPGVNESKRTDK' A
#
# COMPACT_ATOMS: atom_id res chain seq x y z
N MET A 1 -9.26 -20.65 4.04
CA MET A 1 -8.94 -19.27 4.48
C MET A 1 -8.13 -18.63 3.37
N HIS A 2 -8.64 -17.60 2.70
CA HIS A 2 -7.89 -16.88 1.67
C HIS A 2 -6.75 -16.09 2.33
N GLU A 3 -5.55 -16.17 1.78
CA GLU A 3 -4.34 -15.59 2.36
C GLU A 3 -4.36 -14.06 2.25
N CYS A 4 -3.93 -13.38 3.32
CA CYS A 4 -3.85 -11.91 3.41
C CYS A 4 -5.20 -11.18 3.19
N ASP A 5 -6.33 -11.86 3.41
CA ASP A 5 -7.67 -11.30 3.17
C ASP A 5 -8.05 -10.21 4.21
N GLN A 6 -7.51 -10.32 5.43
CA GLN A 6 -7.67 -9.30 6.48
C GLN A 6 -6.97 -8.00 6.08
N GLU A 7 -5.67 -8.05 5.76
CA GLU A 7 -4.92 -6.86 5.33
C GLU A 7 -5.47 -6.26 4.03
N LYS A 8 -5.92 -7.11 3.10
CA LYS A 8 -6.62 -6.67 1.88
C LYS A 8 -7.90 -5.89 2.23
N LYS A 9 -8.74 -6.44 3.12
CA LYS A 9 -9.97 -5.78 3.55
C LYS A 9 -9.67 -4.44 4.19
N ASP A 10 -8.69 -4.38 5.08
CA ASP A 10 -8.29 -3.15 5.76
C ASP A 10 -7.81 -2.08 4.77
N TYR A 11 -6.98 -2.48 3.79
CA TYR A 11 -6.56 -1.59 2.71
C TYR A 11 -7.74 -1.08 1.86
N LEU A 12 -8.66 -1.97 1.48
CA LEU A 12 -9.85 -1.60 0.71
C LEU A 12 -10.82 -0.72 1.51
N ASP A 13 -10.96 -0.96 2.81
CA ASP A 13 -11.82 -0.18 3.70
C ASP A 13 -11.27 1.23 3.89
N CYS A 14 -9.95 1.32 4.13
CA CYS A 14 -9.25 2.60 4.14
C CYS A 14 -9.42 3.35 2.81
N LEU A 15 -9.27 2.69 1.66
CA LEU A 15 -9.47 3.34 0.35
C LEU A 15 -10.89 3.88 0.21
N LYS A 16 -11.92 3.12 0.63
CA LYS A 16 -13.30 3.59 0.59
C LYS A 16 -13.53 4.80 1.49
N SER A 17 -12.96 4.78 2.69
CA SER A 17 -13.07 5.89 3.64
C SER A 17 -12.28 7.13 3.20
N SER A 18 -11.14 6.92 2.54
CA SER A 18 -10.19 7.97 2.13
C SER A 18 -10.42 8.46 0.69
N SER A 19 -11.61 8.23 0.10
CA SER A 19 -11.91 8.61 -1.30
C SER A 19 -10.87 8.12 -2.32
N HIS A 20 -10.44 6.87 -2.17
CA HIS A 20 -9.41 6.20 -2.98
C HIS A 20 -8.00 6.82 -2.91
N GLN A 21 -7.69 7.56 -1.84
CA GLN A 21 -6.34 8.04 -1.59
C GLN A 21 -5.45 6.92 -1.03
N SER A 22 -4.69 6.28 -1.92
CA SER A 22 -3.77 5.18 -1.59
C SER A 22 -2.61 5.61 -0.69
N GLU A 23 -2.24 6.89 -0.75
CA GLU A 23 -1.27 7.57 0.10
C GLU A 23 -1.65 7.55 1.58
N THR A 24 -2.90 7.80 1.93
CA THR A 24 -3.40 7.75 3.32
C THR A 24 -3.45 6.31 3.82
N CYS A 25 -3.66 5.37 2.89
CA CYS A 25 -3.74 3.94 3.15
C CYS A 25 -2.40 3.20 3.02
N ARG A 26 -1.28 3.92 2.91
CA ARG A 26 0.07 3.34 2.73
C ARG A 26 0.42 2.32 3.81
N ARG A 27 0.00 2.57 5.05
CA ARG A 27 0.22 1.65 6.17
C ARG A 27 -0.46 0.30 5.95
N PHE A 28 -1.65 0.31 5.38
CA PHE A 28 -2.42 -0.90 5.09
C PHE A 28 -1.92 -1.62 3.84
N SER A 29 -1.53 -0.88 2.78
CA SER A 29 -0.93 -1.48 1.60
C SER A 29 0.42 -2.14 1.90
N LYS A 30 1.23 -1.54 2.78
CA LYS A 30 2.48 -2.14 3.27
C LYS A 30 2.21 -3.50 3.90
N LYS A 31 1.32 -3.57 4.91
CA LYS A 31 0.95 -4.83 5.57
C LYS A 31 0.45 -5.89 4.60
N TYR A 32 -0.40 -5.50 3.65
CA TYR A 32 -0.92 -6.40 2.62
C TYR A 32 0.19 -6.97 1.74
N LEU A 33 1.14 -6.14 1.32
CA LEU A 33 2.29 -6.55 0.52
C LEU A 33 3.28 -7.42 1.31
N GLU A 34 3.52 -7.11 2.60
CA GLU A 34 4.33 -7.95 3.50
C GLU A 34 3.76 -9.36 3.59
N CYS A 35 2.45 -9.49 3.78
CA CYS A 35 1.82 -10.80 3.83
C CYS A 35 1.96 -11.56 2.51
N ARG A 36 1.75 -10.90 1.36
CA ARG A 36 1.91 -11.57 0.06
C ARG A 36 3.35 -12.03 -0.18
N MET A 37 4.34 -11.24 0.20
CA MET A 37 5.74 -11.64 0.11
C MET A 37 6.08 -12.79 1.07
N ALA A 38 5.59 -12.74 2.31
CA ALA A 38 5.78 -13.81 3.30
C ALA A 38 5.18 -15.14 2.84
N LYS A 39 4.06 -15.08 2.12
CA LYS A 39 3.39 -16.24 1.51
C LYS A 39 3.97 -16.67 0.16
N ASN A 40 5.03 -16.01 -0.32
CA ASN A 40 5.58 -16.19 -1.67
C ASN A 40 4.51 -16.04 -2.80
N LEU A 41 3.46 -15.25 -2.55
CA LEU A 41 2.43 -14.88 -3.52
C LEU A 41 2.83 -13.69 -4.41
N MET A 42 3.99 -13.10 -4.13
CA MET A 42 4.67 -12.07 -4.92
C MET A 42 6.17 -12.33 -4.92
N ALA A 43 6.85 -11.88 -5.97
CA ALA A 43 8.30 -11.83 -5.99
C ALA A 43 8.80 -10.99 -4.80
N ARG A 44 9.82 -11.48 -4.09
CA ARG A 44 10.42 -10.73 -2.98
C ARG A 44 11.13 -9.52 -3.57
N GLN A 45 10.60 -8.33 -3.31
CA GLN A 45 11.20 -7.07 -3.70
C GLN A 45 11.36 -6.20 -2.47
N ASP A 46 12.38 -5.34 -2.45
CA ASP A 46 12.60 -4.47 -1.31
C ASP A 46 11.42 -3.50 -1.15
N MET A 47 10.95 -3.33 0.07
CA MET A 47 9.85 -2.41 0.36
C MET A 47 10.19 -0.97 -0.05
N SER A 48 11.47 -0.61 -0.06
CA SER A 48 11.92 0.70 -0.51
C SER A 48 11.65 0.92 -2.00
N GLU A 49 11.83 -0.12 -2.82
CA GLU A 49 11.59 -0.10 -4.27
C GLU A 49 10.11 0.03 -4.60
N LEU A 50 9.25 -0.54 -3.75
CA LEU A 50 7.80 -0.42 -3.83
C LEU A 50 7.27 0.93 -3.30
N GLY A 51 8.17 1.85 -2.94
CA GLY A 51 7.81 3.18 -2.44
C GLY A 51 7.42 3.21 -0.96
N PHE A 52 7.81 2.21 -0.16
CA PHE A 52 7.67 2.18 1.31
C PHE A 52 8.99 2.46 2.05
N GLY A 53 9.98 3.05 1.36
CA GLY A 53 11.28 3.42 1.94
C GLY A 53 11.17 4.48 3.03
N LYS A 54 12.30 4.75 3.72
CA LYS A 54 12.53 5.49 5.00
C LYS A 54 11.70 6.75 5.36
N GLN A 55 10.82 7.23 4.50
CA GLN A 55 9.90 8.35 4.78
C GLN A 55 8.53 7.90 5.32
N ALA A 56 8.27 6.60 5.48
CA ALA A 56 6.95 6.08 5.86
C ALA A 56 6.61 6.19 7.37
N GLU A 57 7.52 6.70 8.21
CA GLU A 57 7.31 6.81 9.66
C GLU A 57 6.99 8.25 10.12
N ALA A 58 7.02 9.22 9.21
CA ALA A 58 6.51 10.55 9.48
C ALA A 58 5.02 10.61 9.14
N GLU A 59 4.20 10.79 10.16
CA GLU A 59 2.82 11.24 10.06
C GLU A 59 2.72 12.39 9.03
N ALA A 60 2.00 12.22 7.92
CA ALA A 60 1.63 13.35 7.08
C ALA A 60 0.40 13.08 6.20
N PRO A 61 -0.49 14.09 6.06
CA PRO A 61 -1.48 14.17 4.99
C PRO A 61 -0.81 14.54 3.66
N GLY A 62 -1.34 14.01 2.55
CA GLY A 62 -1.35 14.73 1.28
C GLY A 62 -0.15 14.59 0.31
N VAL A 63 -0.45 13.91 -0.78
CA VAL A 63 -0.13 14.13 -2.19
C VAL A 63 1.27 13.77 -2.69
N ASN A 64 1.30 12.76 -3.57
CA ASN A 64 2.10 12.89 -4.78
C ASN A 64 1.38 12.33 -6.01
N GLU A 65 0.83 13.29 -6.73
CA GLU A 65 0.31 13.28 -8.10
C GLU A 65 1.13 12.38 -9.04
N SER A 66 0.60 11.18 -9.36
CA SER A 66 1.04 10.46 -10.56
C SER A 66 0.32 11.07 -11.75
N LYS A 67 0.95 12.10 -12.31
CA LYS A 67 0.57 12.72 -13.58
C LYS A 67 0.58 11.64 -14.67
N ARG A 68 -0.57 11.01 -14.94
CA ARG A 68 -0.84 10.36 -16.23
C ARG A 68 -1.04 11.48 -17.24
N THR A 69 0.06 11.98 -17.79
CA THR A 69 0.01 12.70 -19.06
C THR A 69 -0.27 11.67 -20.15
N ASP A 70 -1.50 11.73 -20.64
CA ASP A 70 -1.99 11.26 -21.93
C ASP A 70 -1.00 11.62 -23.05
N LYS A 71 -0.63 10.62 -23.87
CA LYS A 71 -0.23 10.82 -25.26
C LYS A 71 -0.50 9.57 -26.08
#